data_AF-A0AA39PJJ8-F1
#
_entry.id   AF-A0AA39PJJ8-F1
#
_cell.length_a   1.000
_cell.length_b   1.000
_cell.length_c   1.000
_cell.angle_alpha   90.00
_cell.angle_beta   90.00
_cell.angle_gamma   90.00
#
_symmetry.space_group_name_H-M   'P 1'
#
loop_
_entity.id
_entity.type
_entity.pdbx_description
1 polymer ?
#
loop_
_entity_poly.entity_id
_entity_poly.type
_entity_poly.pdbx_seq_one_letter_code
_entity_poly.pdbx_strand_id
1 'polypeptide(L)' 'RIRAQNILFTHFSARYPKLPSSGARQKEGVVVHAFDHASLTIGNMWKLKHYLPAVVQNLKDAEDEDDQEADD' A
#
# COMPACT_ATOMS: atom_id res chain seq x y z
N ARG A 1 7.62 -6.67 -21.95
CA ARG A 1 6.68 -5.72 -21.29
C ARG A 1 5.37 -6.46 -21.06
N ILE A 2 4.85 -6.51 -19.83
CA ILE A 2 3.64 -7.27 -19.51
C ILE A 2 2.43 -6.32 -19.49
N ARG A 3 1.33 -6.70 -20.16
CA ARG A 3 0.04 -6.00 -20.17
C ARG A 3 -0.92 -6.63 -19.15
N ALA A 4 -0.53 -6.62 -17.88
CA ALA A 4 -1.35 -7.17 -16.81
C ALA A 4 -2.47 -6.18 -16.45
N GLN A 5 -3.70 -6.67 -16.32
CA GLN A 5 -4.86 -5.87 -15.89
C GLN A 5 -4.89 -5.64 -14.37
N ASN A 6 -4.33 -6.58 -13.61
CA ASN A 6 -4.23 -6.52 -12.15
C ASN A 6 -2.77 -6.78 -11.75
N ILE A 7 -2.20 -5.90 -10.95
CA ILE A 7 -0.81 -5.97 -10.49
C ILE A 7 -0.81 -5.84 -8.97
N LEU A 8 -0.27 -6.85 -8.30
CA LEU A 8 -0.01 -6.84 -6.86
C LEU A 8 1.50 -6.70 -6.64
N PHE A 9 1.91 -5.61 -5.99
CA PHE A 9 3.29 -5.43 -5.55
C PHE A 9 3.45 -5.99 -4.14
N THR A 10 4.54 -6.72 -3.90
CA THR A 10 4.85 -7.36 -2.63
C THR A 10 6.37 -7.34 -2.41
N HIS A 11 6.82 -7.88 -1.27
CA HIS A 11 8.24 -7.98 -0.91
C HIS A 11 8.92 -6.60 -0.85
N PHE A 12 8.31 -5.67 -0.10
CA PHE A 12 8.86 -4.34 0.14
C PHE A 12 9.94 -4.38 1.22
N SER A 13 11.06 -3.71 0.98
CA SER A 13 12.13 -3.52 1.97
C SER A 13 12.00 -2.12 2.56
N ALA A 14 11.41 -2.02 3.75
CA ALA A 14 11.31 -0.79 4.52
C ALA A 14 11.46 -1.08 6.02
N ARG A 15 12.03 -0.13 6.76
CA ARG A 15 12.17 -0.25 8.22
C ARG A 15 10.83 -0.11 8.95
N TYR A 16 9.94 0.70 8.40
CA TYR A 16 8.57 0.90 8.88
C TYR A 16 7.58 0.74 7.73
N PRO A 17 6.30 0.41 8.01
CA PRO A 17 5.26 0.27 7.01
C PRO A 17 5.06 1.54 6.17
N LYS A 18 5.76 1.63 5.03
CA LYS A 18 5.68 2.77 4.11
C LYS A 18 5.12 2.34 2.78
N LEU A 19 4.18 3.13 2.26
CA LEU A 19 3.77 2.97 0.87
C LEU A 19 4.87 3.52 -0.04
N PRO A 20 5.31 2.75 -1.06
CA PRO A 20 6.26 3.26 -2.02
C PRO A 20 5.63 4.46 -2.74
N SER A 21 6.41 5.53 -2.94
CA SER A 21 5.92 6.70 -3.64
C SER A 21 5.43 6.28 -5.02
N SER A 22 4.20 6.65 -5.35
CA SER A 22 3.55 6.27 -6.59
C SER A 22 4.12 7.07 -7.76
N GLY A 23 5.39 6.83 -8.11
CA GLY A 23 5.99 7.27 -9.37
C GLY A 23 5.36 6.61 -10.61
N ALA A 24 4.39 5.73 -10.42
CA ALA A 24 3.67 5.06 -11.47
C ALA A 24 2.56 5.96 -12.04
N ARG A 25 2.89 6.65 -13.13
CA ARG A 25 1.94 7.12 -14.17
C ARG A 25 0.76 6.13 -14.22
N GLN A 26 -0.47 6.61 -13.98
CA GLN A 26 -1.66 5.75 -13.88
C GLN A 26 -1.69 4.76 -15.06
N LYS A 27 -1.36 3.49 -14.80
CA LYS A 27 -1.48 2.43 -15.79
C LYS A 27 -2.97 2.09 -15.90
N GLU A 28 -3.43 1.82 -17.12
CA GLU A 28 -4.72 1.16 -17.34
C GLU A 28 -4.69 -0.19 -16.59
N GLY A 29 -5.42 -0.29 -15.48
CA GLY A 29 -5.45 -1.47 -14.61
C GLY A 29 -5.53 -1.17 -13.12
N VAL A 30 -5.73 -2.22 -12.32
CA VAL A 30 -5.70 -2.17 -10.85
C VAL A 30 -4.28 -2.47 -10.39
N VAL A 31 -3.66 -1.50 -9.72
CA VAL A 31 -2.32 -1.64 -9.14
C VAL A 31 -2.45 -1.42 -7.64
N VAL A 32 -2.01 -2.40 -6.85
CA VAL A 32 -2.15 -2.37 -5.38
C VAL A 32 -0.91 -2.95 -4.70
N HIS A 33 -0.74 -2.57 -3.43
CA HIS A 33 0.31 -3.06 -2.55
C HIS A 33 -0.25 -4.19 -1.69
N ALA A 34 0.54 -5.25 -1.52
CA ALA A 34 0.27 -6.31 -0.56
C ALA A 34 0.62 -5.82 0.84
N PHE A 35 -0.21 -6.22 1.80
CA PHE A 35 0.06 -6.13 3.23
C PHE A 35 0.03 -7.55 3.79
N ASP A 36 0.73 -7.77 4.90
CA ASP A 36 0.72 -9.07 5.56
C ASP A 36 -0.71 -9.45 5.95
N HIS A 37 -1.04 -10.73 5.75
CA HIS A 37 -2.39 -11.28 5.93
C HIS A 37 -3.50 -10.66 5.06
N ALA A 38 -3.19 -9.87 4.02
CA ALA A 38 -4.20 -9.38 3.10
C ALA A 38 -4.88 -10.53 2.33
N SER A 39 -6.20 -10.65 2.48
CA SER A 39 -7.03 -11.61 1.75
C SER A 39 -7.85 -10.91 0.67
N LEU A 40 -7.50 -11.16 -0.59
CA LEU A 40 -8.05 -10.45 -1.75
C LEU A 40 -8.41 -11.44 -2.86
N THR A 41 -9.50 -11.14 -3.57
CA THR A 41 -9.83 -11.74 -4.86
C THR A 41 -9.54 -10.73 -5.95
N ILE A 42 -9.31 -11.19 -7.19
CA ILE A 42 -9.10 -10.29 -8.32
C ILE A 42 -10.24 -9.26 -8.44
N GLY A 43 -11.49 -9.68 -8.20
CA GLY A 43 -12.66 -8.82 -8.25
C GLY A 43 -12.75 -7.76 -7.13
N ASN A 44 -12.01 -7.91 -6.03
CA ASN A 44 -12.00 -6.95 -4.93
C ASN A 44 -10.70 -6.13 -4.82
N MET A 45 -9.66 -6.42 -5.61
CA MET A 45 -8.39 -5.67 -5.60
C MET A 45 -8.59 -4.16 -5.81
N TRP A 46 -9.58 -3.74 -6.59
CA TRP A 46 -9.86 -2.31 -6.81
C TRP A 46 -10.19 -1.56 -5.51
N LYS A 47 -10.70 -2.25 -4.48
CA LYS A 47 -11.03 -1.64 -3.19
C LYS A 47 -9.80 -1.10 -2.50
N LEU A 48 -8.66 -1.79 -2.59
CA LEU A 48 -7.40 -1.30 -2.05
C LEU A 48 -6.95 0.00 -2.71
N LYS A 49 -7.18 0.16 -4.02
CA LYS A 49 -6.94 1.43 -4.71
C LYS A 49 -7.91 2.51 -4.23
N HIS A 50 -9.19 2.18 -4.03
CA HIS A 50 -10.22 3.10 -3.56
C HIS A 50 -9.95 3.60 -2.13
N TYR A 51 -9.59 2.70 -1.22
CA TYR A 51 -9.31 3.00 0.19
C TYR A 51 -7.85 3.38 0.47
N LEU A 52 -6.98 3.42 -0.55
CA LEU A 52 -5.57 3.77 -0.38
C LEU A 52 -5.34 5.07 0.41
N PRO A 53 -6.12 6.16 0.21
CA PRO A 53 -5.95 7.38 1.01
C PRO A 53 -6.15 7.15 2.53
N ALA A 54 -7.13 6.33 2.91
CA ALA A 54 -7.36 5.99 4.31
C ALA A 54 -6.25 5.10 4.87
N VAL A 55 -5.74 4.16 4.07
CA VAL A 55 -4.57 3.35 4.45
C VAL A 55 -3.33 4.21 4.65
N VAL A 56 -3.08 5.18 3.76
CA VAL A 56 -1.97 6.14 3.91
C VAL A 56 -2.10 6.93 5.21
N GLN A 57 -3.31 7.37 5.56
CA GLN A 57 -3.52 8.12 6.80
C GLN A 57 -3.23 7.26 8.02
N ASN A 58 -3.78 6.03 8.09
CA ASN A 58 -3.50 5.11 9.19
C ASN A 58 -1.99 4.81 9.35
N LEU A 59 -1.25 4.72 8.24
CA LEU A 59 0.20 4.50 8.29
C LEU A 59 0.95 5.70 8.87
N LYS A 60 0.50 6.92 8.60
CA LYS A 60 1.09 8.14 9.18
C LYS A 60 0.78 8.25 10.66
N ASP A 61 -0.48 8.01 11.03
CA ASP A 61 -0.91 8.09 12.42
C ASP A 61 -0.13 7.09 13.29
N ALA A 62 0.17 5.89 12.76
CA ALA A 62 1.02 4.90 13.43
C ALA A 62 2.50 5.30 13.52
N GLU A 63 3.05 5.98 12.51
CA GLU A 63 4.42 6.51 12.57
C GLU A 63 4.56 7.61 13.64
N ASP A 64 3.56 8.50 13.76
CA ASP A 64 3.55 9.57 14.76
C ASP A 64 3.45 9.03 16.21
N GLU A 65 2.84 7.87 16.43
CA GLU A 65 2.78 7.17 17.73
C GLU A 65 4.12 6.53 18.11
N ASP A 66 4.79 5.85 17.18
CA ASP A 66 6.10 5.22 17.40
C ASP A 66 7.20 6.25 17.72
N ASP A 67 7.16 7.44 17.10
CA ASP A 67 8.11 8.51 17.36
C ASP A 67 7.88 9.19 18.74
N GLN A 68 6.65 9.14 19.29
CA GLN A 68 6.34 9.67 20.63
C GLN A 68 6.78 8.75 21.76
N GLU A 69 6.75 7.42 21.58
CA GLU A 69 7.24 6.47 22.60
C GLU A 69 8.77 6.44 22.73
N ALA A 70 9.51 7.00 21.77
CA ALA A 70 10.97 7.00 21.76
C ALA A 70 11.64 8.14 22.55
N ASP A 71 10.86 9.17 22.94
CA ASP A 71 11.34 10.39 23.61
C ASP A 71 11.02 10.46 25.13
N ASP A 72 10.36 9.44 25.69
CA ASP A 72 10.12 9.23 27.14
C ASP A 72 11.07 8.15 27.74
#